data_AF-A0A8J7SIV2-F1
#
_entry.id   AF-A0A8J7SIV2-F1
#
_cell.length_a   1.000
_cell.length_b   1.000
_cell.length_c   1.000
_cell.angle_alpha   90.00
_cell.angle_beta   90.00
_cell.angle_gamma   90.00
#
_symmetry.space_group_name_H-M   'P 1'
#
loop_
_entity.id
_entity.type
_entity.pdbx_description
1 polymer ?
#
loop_
_entity_poly.entity_id
_entity_poly.type
_entity_poly.pdbx_seq_one_letter_code
_entity_poly.pdbx_strand_id
1 'polypeptide(L)' 'MARYRSRFDVRDRVTIDGDASIAATVVAVTFCAGRAPIYRVEWMVNGSLESVSLDEFRLEKVGA' A
#
# COMPACT_ATOMS: atom_id res chain seq x y z
N MET A 1 -10.17 18.02 15.66
CA MET A 1 -9.59 17.66 14.36
C MET A 1 -9.16 16.20 14.46
N ALA A 2 -9.82 15.27 13.74
CA ALA A 2 -9.45 13.86 13.81
C ALA A 2 -8.09 13.68 13.13
N ARG A 3 -7.08 13.22 13.88
CA ARG A 3 -5.77 12.89 13.34
C ARG A 3 -5.90 11.52 12.68
N TYR A 4 -6.02 11.49 11.36
CA TYR A 4 -6.02 10.23 10.63
C TYR A 4 -4.68 9.52 10.84
N ARG A 5 -4.73 8.26 11.28
CA ARG A 5 -3.55 7.42 11.50
C ARG A 5 -3.59 6.32 10.45
N SER A 6 -2.62 6.34 9.54
CA SER A 6 -2.48 5.32 8.52
C SER A 6 -2.21 3.95 9.16
N ARG A 7 -2.76 2.89 8.54
CA ARG A 7 -2.46 1.49 8.93
C ARG A 7 -1.11 1.00 8.45
N PHE A 8 -0.51 1.67 7.47
CA PHE A 8 0.71 1.24 6.79
C PHE A 8 1.75 2.37 6.77
N ASP A 9 2.99 2.00 7.03
CA ASP A 9 4.14 2.88 6.90
C ASP A 9 4.89 2.63 5.60
N VAL A 10 5.67 3.60 5.16
CA VAL A 10 6.59 3.40 4.04
C VAL A 10 7.57 2.28 4.41
N ARG A 11 7.82 1.37 3.46
CA ARG A 11 8.56 0.09 3.57
C ARG A 11 7.78 -1.06 4.17
N ASP A 12 6.53 -0.88 4.58
CA ASP A 12 5.69 -2.02 4.93
C ASP A 12 5.49 -2.92 3.71
N ARG A 13 5.54 -4.24 3.95
CA ARG A 13 5.28 -5.26 2.95
C ARG A 13 3.80 -5.65 3.02
N VAL A 14 3.14 -5.62 1.87
CA VAL A 14 1.69 -5.80 1.74
C VAL A 14 1.34 -6.76 0.60
N THR A 15 0.18 -7.40 0.69
CA THR A 15 -0.49 -8.03 -0.45
C THR A 15 -1.52 -7.07 -1.04
N ILE A 16 -1.87 -7.28 -2.32
CA ILE A 16 -2.87 -6.49 -3.03
C ILE A 16 -4.11 -7.37 -3.23
N ASP A 17 -5.29 -6.87 -2.82
CA ASP A 17 -6.58 -7.56 -2.89
C ASP A 17 -6.58 -8.96 -2.24
N GLY A 18 -5.76 -9.16 -1.21
CA GLY A 18 -5.59 -10.47 -0.56
C GLY A 18 -4.80 -11.49 -1.38
N ASP A 19 -4.27 -11.11 -2.54
CA ASP A 19 -3.46 -12.00 -3.39
C ASP A 19 -2.04 -12.16 -2.83
N ALA A 20 -1.77 -13.32 -2.25
CA ALA A 20 -0.47 -13.67 -1.70
C ALA A 20 0.65 -13.82 -2.76
N SER A 21 0.30 -13.96 -4.04
CA SER A 21 1.28 -14.02 -5.13
C SER A 21 1.86 -12.65 -5.49
N ILE A 22 1.18 -11.56 -5.10
CA ILE A 22 1.59 -10.18 -5.37
C ILE A 22 2.03 -9.51 -4.07
N ALA A 23 3.28 -9.77 -3.68
CA ALA A 23 3.90 -9.10 -2.54
C ALA A 23 4.51 -7.76 -2.97
N ALA A 24 3.92 -6.67 -2.53
CA ALA A 24 4.37 -5.30 -2.81
C ALA A 24 4.93 -4.60 -1.57
N THR A 25 5.65 -3.51 -1.80
CA THR A 25 6.22 -2.64 -0.77
C THR A 25 5.57 -1.27 -0.86
N VAL A 26 5.10 -0.72 0.26
CA VAL A 26 4.62 0.67 0.32
C VAL A 26 5.80 1.62 0.15
N VAL A 27 5.74 2.47 -0.88
CA VAL A 27 6.82 3.45 -1.16
C VAL A 27 6.39 4.89 -0.90
N ALA A 28 5.08 5.17 -0.85
CA ALA A 28 4.56 6.48 -0.47
C ALA A 28 3.16 6.39 0.13
N VAL A 29 2.84 7.34 1.03
CA VAL A 29 1.50 7.52 1.61
C VAL A 29 1.07 8.97 1.38
N THR A 30 -0.02 9.17 0.65
CA THR A 30 -0.56 10.50 0.33
C THR A 30 -1.86 10.73 1.06
N PHE A 31 -1.94 11.81 1.83
CA PHE A 31 -3.17 12.24 2.51
C PHE A 31 -3.82 13.39 1.75
N CYS A 32 -5.03 13.17 1.25
CA CYS A 32 -5.86 14.21 0.67
C CYS A 32 -6.90 14.67 1.71
N ALA A 33 -7.05 15.98 1.89
CA ALA A 33 -7.99 16.52 2.87
C ALA A 33 -9.42 15.97 2.64
N GLY A 34 -9.98 15.33 3.67
CA GLY A 34 -11.32 14.75 3.63
C GLY A 34 -11.46 13.44 2.83
N ARG A 35 -10.35 12.83 2.38
CA ARG A 35 -10.35 11.53 1.66
C ARG A 35 -9.51 10.49 2.40
N ALA A 36 -9.78 9.21 2.11
CA ALA A 36 -8.93 8.11 2.54
C ALA A 36 -7.50 8.30 1.96
N PRO A 37 -6.46 7.85 2.69
CA PRO A 37 -5.09 7.89 2.18
C PRO A 37 -4.97 7.02 0.93
N ILE A 38 -4.08 7.45 0.05
CA ILE A 38 -3.67 6.68 -1.13
C ILE A 38 -2.23 6.22 -0.94
N TYR A 39 -2.01 4.93 -1.10
CA TYR A 39 -0.72 4.28 -0.97
C TYR A 39 -0.16 4.01 -2.36
N ARG A 40 1.09 4.41 -2.60
CA ARG A 40 1.84 3.91 -3.75
C ARG A 40 2.60 2.66 -3.31
N VAL A 41 2.44 1.57 -4.06
CA VAL A 41 3.12 0.31 -3.82
C VAL A 41 3.92 -0.12 -5.05
N GLU A 42 5.02 -0.83 -4.81
CA GLU A 42 5.92 -1.34 -5.84
C GLU A 42 6.21 -2.83 -5.63
N TRP A 43 6.30 -3.61 -6.72
CA TRP A 43 6.66 -5.02 -6.70
C TRP A 43 7.38 -5.42 -7.99
N MET A 44 8.02 -6.58 -7.98
CA MET A 44 8.73 -7.10 -9.15
C MET A 44 7.85 -8.11 -9.90
N VAL A 45 7.74 -7.95 -11.22
CA VAL A 45 7.10 -8.92 -12.13
C VAL A 45 8.09 -9.25 -13.24
N ASN A 46 8.52 -10.50 -13.33
CA ASN A 46 9.42 -10.99 -14.38
C ASN A 46 10.69 -10.14 -14.58
N GLY A 47 11.25 -9.59 -13.50
CA GLY A 47 12.45 -8.75 -13.55
C GLY A 47 12.19 -7.26 -13.80
N SER A 48 10.94 -6.85 -14.00
CA SER A 48 10.53 -5.46 -14.11
C SER A 48 9.92 -4.95 -12.80
N LEU A 49 10.18 -3.70 -12.46
CA LEU A 49 9.55 -3.02 -11.33
C LEU A 49 8.21 -2.44 -11.77
N GLU A 50 7.13 -2.92 -11.14
CA GLU A 50 5.77 -2.43 -11.34
C GLU A 50 5.37 -1.52 -10.17
N SER A 51 4.48 -0.55 -10.44
CA SER A 51 3.98 0.37 -9.43
C SER A 51 2.52 0.72 -9.63
N VAL A 52 1.76 0.87 -8.54
CA VAL A 52 0.36 1.31 -8.59
C VAL A 52 -0.02 2.14 -7.37
N SER A 53 -1.04 2.99 -7.51
CA SER A 53 -1.63 3.75 -6.40
C SER A 53 -2.99 3.14 -6.01
N LEU A 54 -3.16 2.80 -4.74
CA LEU A 54 -4.31 2.07 -4.21
C LEU A 54 -4.81 2.71 -2.92
N ASP A 55 -6.09 2.51 -2.63
CA ASP A 55 -6.66 2.83 -1.32
C ASP A 55 -6.27 1.79 -0.25
N GLU A 56 -6.53 2.13 1.01
CA GLU A 56 -6.19 1.29 2.16
C GLU A 56 -6.88 -0.08 2.19
N PHE A 57 -8.09 -0.20 1.63
CA PHE A 57 -8.91 -1.40 1.76
C PHE A 57 -8.45 -2.52 0.84
N ARG A 58 -7.67 -2.19 -0.18
CA ARG A 58 -7.05 -3.15 -1.10
C ARG A 58 -5.72 -3.72 -0.59
N LEU A 59 -5.24 -3.26 0.56
CA LEU A 59 -3.95 -3.67 1.11
C LEU A 59 -4.10 -4.47 2.39
N GLU A 60 -3.27 -5.49 2.54
CA GLU A 60 -3.14 -6.28 3.78
C GLU A 60 -1.66 -6.46 4.14
N LYS A 61 -1.32 -6.37 5.43
CA LYS A 61 0.08 -6.55 5.87
C LYS A 61 0.48 -8.01 5.76
N VAL A 62 1.67 -8.26 5.22
CA VAL A 62 2.27 -9.59 5.25
C VAL A 62 2.79 -9.88 6.67
N GLY A 63 2.32 -10.98 7.27
CA GLY A 63 2.78 -11.45 8.58
C GLY A 63 2.16 -10.73 9.79
N ALA A 64 0.99 -10.11 9.61
CA ALA A 64 0.20 -9.50 10.69
C ALA A 64 -0.62 -10.52 11.50
#